data_AF-I3D0B2-F1
#
_entry.id   AF-I3D0B2-F1
#
_cell.length_a   1.000
_cell.length_b   1.000
_cell.length_c   1.000
_cell.angle_alpha   90.00
_cell.angle_beta   90.00
_cell.angle_gamma   90.00
#
_symmetry.space_group_name_H-M   'P 1'
#
loop_
_entity.id
_entity.type
_entity.pdbx_description
1 polymer ?
#
loop_
_entity_poly.entity_id
_entity_poly.type
_entity_poly.pdbx_seq_one_letter_code
_entity_poly.pdbx_strand_id
1 'polypeptide(L)'
;RKAILTKYSVKDKVKGVGTIGDALLKPTEIYTKPVLEMVQKCKIHGLAHITGGAFTKLLRLKTTGYEIDSLPKIPPIMGLVQEQGVKPEEMYKTFNMGVGFCVIAPEDQGARIKSIFKKYKISSQEVGRIVSKKGVFVNSIKIA
;
A
#
# COMPACT_ATOMS: atom_id res chain seq x y z
N ARG A 1 -14.00 -0.70 7.87
CA ARG A 1 -14.98 -1.24 8.87
C ARG A 1 -16.43 -1.06 8.41
N LYS A 2 -16.93 0.19 8.24
CA LYS A 2 -18.33 0.45 7.82
C LYS A 2 -18.74 -0.29 6.53
N ALA A 3 -17.84 -0.38 5.56
CA ALA A 3 -18.10 -1.07 4.29
C ALA A 3 -18.37 -2.58 4.39
N ILE A 4 -17.90 -3.25 5.47
CA ILE A 4 -18.05 -4.71 5.64
C ILE A 4 -19.13 -5.02 6.67
N LEU A 5 -19.15 -4.30 7.79
CA LEU A 5 -20.02 -4.61 8.92
C LEU A 5 -21.51 -4.29 8.69
N THR A 6 -21.86 -3.74 7.54
CA THR A 6 -23.25 -3.61 7.09
C THR A 6 -23.85 -4.94 6.61
N LYS A 7 -23.00 -5.88 6.15
CA LYS A 7 -23.45 -7.19 5.63
C LYS A 7 -22.88 -8.38 6.38
N TYR A 8 -21.75 -8.23 7.07
CA TYR A 8 -21.09 -9.30 7.80
C TYR A 8 -20.96 -8.96 9.29
N SER A 9 -21.20 -9.96 10.13
CA SER A 9 -20.83 -9.96 11.53
C SER A 9 -19.33 -10.22 11.70
N VAL A 10 -18.75 -9.78 12.82
CA VAL A 10 -17.35 -10.06 13.17
C VAL A 10 -17.08 -11.56 13.37
N LYS A 11 -18.12 -12.36 13.61
CA LYS A 11 -18.04 -13.81 13.79
C LYS A 11 -18.12 -14.59 12.47
N ASP A 12 -18.49 -13.94 11.38
CA ASP A 12 -18.68 -14.62 10.09
C ASP A 12 -17.36 -15.12 9.54
N LYS A 13 -17.41 -16.29 8.90
CA LYS A 13 -16.28 -16.90 8.20
C LYS A 13 -16.49 -16.79 6.69
N VAL A 14 -15.55 -16.16 6.00
CA VAL A 14 -15.60 -15.97 4.55
C VAL A 14 -14.42 -16.69 3.90
N LYS A 15 -14.67 -17.45 2.82
CA LYS A 15 -13.63 -18.19 2.10
C LYS A 15 -12.52 -17.24 1.64
N GLY A 16 -11.27 -17.58 1.94
CA GLY A 16 -10.10 -16.77 1.61
C GLY A 16 -9.79 -15.62 2.58
N VAL A 17 -10.77 -15.17 3.38
CA VAL A 17 -10.58 -14.12 4.41
C VAL A 17 -10.37 -14.73 5.80
N GLY A 18 -11.09 -15.82 6.11
CA GLY A 18 -11.18 -16.36 7.47
C GLY A 18 -12.30 -15.68 8.27
N THR A 19 -12.15 -15.61 9.59
CA THR A 19 -13.07 -14.87 10.47
C THR A 19 -12.93 -13.37 10.22
N ILE A 20 -14.04 -12.67 10.01
CA ILE A 20 -14.03 -11.22 9.71
C ILE A 20 -13.37 -10.41 10.83
N GLY A 21 -13.67 -10.72 12.09
CA GLY A 21 -13.07 -10.06 13.26
C GLY A 21 -11.55 -10.18 13.27
N ASP A 22 -11.03 -11.39 13.10
CA ASP A 22 -9.58 -11.67 13.09
C ASP A 22 -8.88 -10.94 11.93
N ALA A 23 -9.49 -10.95 10.75
CA ALA A 23 -8.95 -10.26 9.57
C ALA A 23 -8.89 -8.74 9.78
N LEU A 24 -9.89 -8.15 10.45
CA LEU A 24 -9.93 -6.71 10.77
C LEU A 24 -8.99 -6.32 11.91
N LEU A 25 -8.67 -7.25 12.81
CA LEU A 25 -7.77 -7.06 13.95
C LEU A 25 -6.32 -7.44 13.65
N LYS A 26 -6.01 -7.87 12.42
CA LYS A 26 -4.64 -8.18 12.01
C LYS A 26 -3.72 -7.00 12.35
N PRO A 27 -2.63 -7.22 13.11
CA PRO A 27 -1.71 -6.15 13.48
C PRO A 27 -1.13 -5.44 12.27
N THR A 28 -0.88 -4.14 12.43
CA THR A 28 -0.19 -3.34 11.40
C THR A 28 1.29 -3.67 11.36
N GLU A 29 1.88 -3.63 10.18
CA GLU A 29 3.31 -3.86 9.98
C GLU A 29 4.12 -2.63 10.44
N ILE A 30 5.24 -2.84 11.14
CA ILE A 30 6.06 -1.75 11.69
C ILE A 30 7.37 -1.60 10.90
N TYR A 31 7.50 -0.48 10.19
CA TYR A 31 8.60 -0.23 9.25
C TYR A 31 9.80 0.51 9.84
N THR A 32 9.82 0.85 11.13
CA THR A 32 10.85 1.72 11.72
C THR A 32 12.27 1.22 11.51
N LYS A 33 12.55 -0.06 11.80
CA LYS A 33 13.90 -0.64 11.68
C LYS A 33 14.44 -0.67 10.24
N PRO A 34 13.72 -1.21 9.24
CA PRO A 34 14.21 -1.17 7.86
C PRO A 34 14.35 0.26 7.34
N VAL A 35 13.44 1.18 7.70
CA VAL A 35 13.50 2.57 7.25
C VAL A 35 14.75 3.28 7.78
N LEU A 36 15.07 3.15 9.07
CA LEU A 36 16.29 3.73 9.64
C LEU A 36 17.54 3.19 8.96
N GLU A 37 17.60 1.88 8.70
CA GLU A 37 18.75 1.28 7.99
C GLU A 37 18.85 1.78 6.54
N MET A 38 17.72 1.91 5.82
CA MET A 38 17.71 2.43 4.45
C MET A 38 18.17 3.88 4.37
N VAL A 39 17.73 4.74 5.29
CA VAL A 39 18.13 6.16 5.30
C VAL A 39 19.64 6.32 5.50
N GLN A 40 20.28 5.41 6.25
CA GLN A 40 21.73 5.44 6.46
C GLN A 40 22.52 4.85 5.29
N LYS A 41 21.95 3.88 4.57
CA LYS A 41 22.67 3.03 3.63
C LYS A 41 22.33 3.28 2.16
N CYS A 42 21.20 3.89 1.86
CA CYS A 42 20.69 4.06 0.51
C CYS A 42 20.42 5.53 0.21
N LYS A 43 20.43 5.88 -1.08
CA LYS A 43 19.92 7.19 -1.51
C LYS A 43 18.39 7.16 -1.56
N ILE A 44 17.75 7.79 -0.58
CA ILE A 44 16.28 7.87 -0.48
C ILE A 44 15.81 9.27 -0.87
N HIS A 45 14.84 9.34 -1.78
CA HIS A 45 14.21 10.59 -2.22
C HIS A 45 12.88 10.88 -1.51
N GLY A 46 12.22 9.85 -1.01
CA GLY A 46 10.94 9.99 -0.31
C GLY A 46 10.50 8.72 0.41
N LEU A 47 9.70 8.89 1.45
CA LEU A 47 9.14 7.83 2.26
C LEU A 47 7.68 8.17 2.54
N ALA A 48 6.75 7.28 2.22
CA ALA A 48 5.33 7.51 2.44
C ALA A 48 4.67 6.32 3.15
N HIS A 49 4.09 6.59 4.32
CA HIS A 49 3.32 5.59 5.06
C HIS A 49 1.87 5.56 4.56
N ILE A 50 1.50 4.46 3.90
CA ILE A 50 0.22 4.28 3.21
C ILE A 50 -0.82 3.77 4.22
N THR A 51 -1.48 4.72 4.89
CA THR A 51 -2.58 4.46 5.83
C THR A 51 -3.87 5.15 5.36
N GLY A 52 -4.54 5.96 6.17
CA GLY A 52 -5.68 6.76 5.72
C GLY A 52 -5.28 7.73 4.59
N GLY A 53 -6.10 7.87 3.55
CA GLY A 53 -5.75 8.58 2.32
C GLY A 53 -4.93 7.73 1.33
N ALA A 54 -4.45 6.56 1.75
CA ALA A 54 -3.73 5.57 0.94
C ALA A 54 -2.73 6.21 -0.03
N PHE A 55 -2.87 6.00 -1.35
CA PHE A 55 -1.89 6.46 -2.34
C PHE A 55 -1.92 7.98 -2.59
N THR A 56 -3.00 8.68 -2.24
CA THR A 56 -3.05 10.15 -2.36
C THR A 56 -2.01 10.85 -1.49
N LYS A 57 -1.50 10.17 -0.46
CA LYS A 57 -0.42 10.66 0.40
C LYS A 57 0.90 10.91 -0.34
N LEU A 58 1.11 10.29 -1.50
CA LEU A 58 2.30 10.53 -2.32
C LEU A 58 2.40 12.00 -2.77
N LEU A 59 1.27 12.69 -2.92
CA LEU A 59 1.26 14.13 -3.21
C LEU A 59 1.88 14.99 -2.11
N ARG A 60 2.04 14.47 -0.89
CA ARG A 60 2.69 15.20 0.22
C ARG A 60 4.21 15.26 0.10
N LEU A 61 4.82 14.45 -0.77
CA LEU A 61 6.28 14.39 -0.92
C LEU A 61 6.80 15.53 -1.80
N LYS A 62 6.35 15.58 -3.06
CA LYS A 62 6.73 16.56 -4.07
C LYS A 62 5.67 16.67 -5.16
N THR A 63 5.66 17.81 -5.86
CA THR A 63 4.81 18.08 -7.03
C THR A 63 5.30 17.34 -8.28
N THR A 64 5.22 16.01 -8.26
CA THR A 64 5.56 15.11 -9.38
C THR A 64 4.40 14.14 -9.67
N GLY A 65 4.57 13.28 -10.69
CA GLY A 65 3.66 12.20 -11.01
C GLY A 65 4.09 10.88 -10.38
N TYR A 66 3.12 10.10 -9.89
CA TYR A 66 3.34 8.75 -9.38
C TYR A 66 2.46 7.78 -10.17
N GLU A 67 3.07 6.81 -10.84
CA GLU A 67 2.35 5.76 -11.56
C GLU A 67 2.59 4.43 -10.85
N ILE A 68 1.51 3.81 -10.36
CA ILE A 68 1.51 2.55 -9.61
C ILE A 68 0.76 1.52 -10.46
N ASP A 69 1.48 0.58 -11.05
CA ASP A 69 0.94 -0.42 -11.98
C ASP A 69 1.20 -1.87 -11.54
N SER A 70 2.00 -2.04 -10.49
CA SER A 70 2.50 -3.35 -10.03
C SER A 70 2.16 -3.60 -8.56
N LEU A 71 0.87 -3.48 -8.22
CA LEU A 71 0.39 -3.75 -6.86
C LEU A 71 0.60 -5.23 -6.47
N PRO A 72 0.87 -5.51 -5.19
CA PRO A 72 0.91 -6.89 -4.70
C PRO A 72 -0.47 -7.51 -4.77
N LYS A 73 -0.55 -8.82 -4.55
CA LYS A 73 -1.83 -9.51 -4.41
C LYS A 73 -2.70 -8.80 -3.37
N ILE A 74 -3.88 -8.35 -3.80
CA ILE A 74 -4.82 -7.62 -2.96
C ILE A 74 -5.19 -8.49 -1.75
N PRO A 75 -5.10 -7.96 -0.52
CA PRO A 75 -5.53 -8.69 0.67
C PRO A 75 -7.00 -9.13 0.56
N PRO A 76 -7.34 -10.39 0.90
CA PRO A 76 -8.70 -10.91 0.71
C PRO A 76 -9.80 -10.05 1.35
N ILE A 77 -9.54 -9.48 2.53
CA ILE A 77 -10.49 -8.58 3.21
C ILE A 77 -10.77 -7.30 2.40
N MET A 78 -9.80 -6.82 1.62
CA MET A 78 -9.97 -5.66 0.73
C MET A 78 -10.72 -6.04 -0.55
N GLY A 79 -10.48 -7.24 -1.08
CA GLY A 79 -11.30 -7.79 -2.16
C GLY A 79 -12.78 -7.86 -1.76
N LEU A 80 -13.06 -8.35 -0.55
CA LEU A 80 -14.40 -8.39 0.01
C LEU A 80 -15.05 -6.99 0.12
N VAL A 81 -14.28 -5.96 0.49
CA VAL A 81 -14.78 -4.57 0.51
C VAL A 81 -15.16 -4.10 -0.89
N GLN A 82 -14.32 -4.39 -1.89
CA GLN A 82 -14.57 -3.99 -3.27
C GLN A 82 -15.85 -4.66 -3.82
N GLU A 83 -16.07 -5.93 -3.49
CA GLU A 83 -17.30 -6.67 -3.81
C GLU A 83 -18.57 -6.05 -3.19
N GLN A 84 -18.45 -5.22 -2.15
CA GLN A 84 -19.59 -4.48 -1.60
C GLN A 84 -19.97 -3.22 -2.40
N GLY A 85 -19.36 -2.99 -3.56
CA GLY A 85 -19.68 -1.89 -4.47
C GLY A 85 -18.87 -0.62 -4.25
N VAL A 86 -17.75 -0.70 -3.51
CA VAL A 86 -16.82 0.43 -3.40
C VAL A 86 -16.08 0.60 -4.72
N LYS A 87 -16.15 1.80 -5.31
CA LYS A 87 -15.53 2.12 -6.60
C LYS A 87 -13.99 1.95 -6.51
N PRO A 88 -13.31 1.49 -7.58
CA PRO A 88 -11.86 1.31 -7.59
C PRO A 88 -11.07 2.57 -7.16
N GLU A 89 -11.47 3.75 -7.61
CA GLU A 89 -10.84 5.02 -7.19
C GLU A 89 -10.90 5.23 -5.67
N GLU A 90 -12.05 4.95 -5.07
CA GLU A 90 -12.25 5.08 -3.63
C GLU A 90 -11.44 4.02 -2.87
N MET A 91 -11.29 2.82 -3.45
CA MET A 91 -10.41 1.80 -2.90
C MET A 91 -8.97 2.30 -2.74
N TYR A 92 -8.43 2.95 -3.78
CA TYR A 92 -7.06 3.49 -3.79
C TYR A 92 -6.87 4.76 -2.97
N LYS A 93 -7.96 5.46 -2.62
CA LYS A 93 -7.95 6.65 -1.75
C LYS A 93 -8.11 6.29 -0.27
N THR A 94 -8.75 5.16 0.04
CA THR A 94 -9.13 4.82 1.41
C THR A 94 -8.37 3.63 1.97
N PHE A 95 -8.03 2.64 1.14
CA PHE A 95 -7.36 1.41 1.58
C PHE A 95 -5.96 1.29 0.97
N ASN A 96 -5.04 0.70 1.72
CA ASN A 96 -3.65 0.59 1.32
C ASN A 96 -3.41 -0.49 0.22
N MET A 97 -4.43 -1.28 -0.12
CA MET A 97 -4.41 -2.31 -1.17
C MET A 97 -3.26 -3.33 -1.05
N GLY A 98 -2.75 -3.57 0.16
CA GLY A 98 -1.61 -4.46 0.41
C GLY A 98 -0.24 -3.78 0.40
N VAL A 99 -0.17 -2.48 0.13
CA VAL A 99 1.05 -1.67 0.21
C VAL A 99 0.99 -0.82 1.47
N GLY A 100 1.69 -1.20 2.54
CA GLY A 100 1.70 -0.40 3.78
C GLY A 100 2.66 0.79 3.73
N PHE A 101 3.72 0.73 2.94
CA PHE A 101 4.77 1.75 2.92
C PHE A 101 5.41 1.85 1.53
N CYS A 102 5.63 3.07 1.04
CA CYS A 102 6.33 3.34 -0.21
C CYS A 102 7.69 3.99 0.07
N VAL A 103 8.72 3.51 -0.64
CA VAL A 103 10.06 4.09 -0.66
C VAL A 103 10.32 4.59 -2.08
N ILE A 104 10.68 5.87 -2.21
CA ILE A 104 11.03 6.49 -3.48
C ILE A 104 12.54 6.66 -3.50
N ALA A 105 13.20 6.06 -4.48
CA ALA A 105 14.65 6.05 -4.63
C ALA A 105 15.02 5.96 -6.12
N PRO A 106 16.28 6.26 -6.50
CA PRO A 106 16.77 5.91 -7.83
C PRO A 106 16.73 4.39 -8.06
N GLU A 107 16.59 4.00 -9.33
CA GLU A 107 16.44 2.59 -9.75
C GLU A 107 17.59 1.70 -9.26
N ASP A 108 18.82 2.22 -9.27
CA ASP A 108 20.02 1.51 -8.81
C ASP A 108 20.00 1.10 -7.32
N GLN A 109 19.15 1.72 -6.50
CA GLN A 109 18.98 1.38 -5.09
C GLN A 109 18.04 0.19 -4.87
N GLY A 110 17.27 -0.22 -5.88
CA GLY A 110 16.18 -1.19 -5.76
C GLY A 110 16.62 -2.52 -5.14
N ALA A 111 17.74 -3.08 -5.59
CA ALA A 111 18.26 -4.35 -5.07
C ALA A 111 18.65 -4.27 -3.59
N ARG A 112 19.30 -3.17 -3.19
CA ARG A 112 19.73 -2.94 -1.80
C ARG A 112 18.54 -2.72 -0.87
N ILE A 113 17.54 -1.95 -1.30
CA ILE A 113 16.30 -1.72 -0.56
C ILE A 113 15.56 -3.04 -0.33
N LYS A 114 15.38 -3.86 -1.37
CA LYS A 114 14.74 -5.18 -1.27
C LYS A 114 15.50 -6.10 -0.29
N SER A 115 16.84 -6.06 -0.32
CA SER A 115 17.68 -6.82 0.62
C SER A 115 17.48 -6.39 2.08
N ILE A 116 17.39 -5.08 2.34
CA ILE A 116 17.14 -4.56 3.69
C ILE A 116 15.76 -5.00 4.19
N PHE A 117 14.70 -4.85 3.40
CA PHE A 117 13.37 -5.33 3.80
C PHE A 117 13.35 -6.84 4.08
N LYS A 118 14.00 -7.64 3.22
CA LYS A 118 14.15 -9.09 3.40
C LYS A 118 14.83 -9.45 4.71
N LYS A 119 15.90 -8.74 5.10
CA LYS A 119 16.58 -8.91 6.40
C LYS A 119 15.63 -8.74 7.59
N TYR A 120 14.67 -7.82 7.49
CA TYR A 120 13.65 -7.59 8.50
C TYR A 120 12.38 -8.43 8.30
N LYS A 121 12.41 -9.43 7.41
CA LYS A 121 11.27 -10.33 7.10
C LYS A 121 10.03 -9.62 6.59
N ILE A 122 10.20 -8.46 5.95
CA ILE A 122 9.13 -7.69 5.33
C ILE A 122 9.18 -7.93 3.83
N SER A 123 8.03 -8.27 3.24
CA SER A 123 7.91 -8.41 1.79
C SER A 123 7.99 -7.04 1.12
N SER A 124 8.72 -6.97 0.01
CA SER A 124 8.89 -5.73 -0.76
C SER A 124 8.97 -6.05 -2.24
N GLN A 125 8.35 -5.22 -3.06
CA GLN A 125 8.49 -5.26 -4.51
C GLN A 125 8.50 -3.84 -5.06
N GLU A 126 8.92 -3.72 -6.32
CA GLU A 126 8.70 -2.49 -7.06
C GLU A 126 7.22 -2.42 -7.45
N VAL A 127 6.58 -1.29 -7.19
CA VAL A 127 5.13 -1.13 -7.39
C VAL A 127 4.78 -0.11 -8.47
N GLY A 128 5.79 0.63 -8.97
CA GLY A 128 5.57 1.75 -9.87
C GLY A 128 6.78 2.67 -10.01
N ARG A 129 6.57 3.81 -10.66
CA ARG A 129 7.60 4.76 -11.07
C ARG A 129 7.15 6.23 -10.95
N ILE A 130 8.12 7.14 -10.96
CA ILE A 130 7.87 8.58 -11.07
C ILE A 130 7.66 8.94 -12.53
N VAL A 131 6.66 9.78 -12.83
CA VAL A 131 6.33 10.23 -14.19
C VAL A 131 6.23 11.76 -14.26
N SER A 132 6.39 12.32 -15.47
CA SER A 132 6.32 13.77 -15.70
C SER A 132 4.91 14.33 -15.52
N LYS A 133 3.89 13.54 -15.81
CA LYS A 133 2.47 13.90 -15.66
C LYS A 133 2.10 13.97 -14.18
N LYS A 134 1.81 15.17 -13.67
CA LYS A 134 1.42 15.39 -12.28
C LYS A 134 0.16 14.61 -11.89
N GLY A 135 0.20 14.03 -10.69
CA GLY A 135 -0.92 13.28 -10.11
C GLY A 135 -0.48 11.92 -9.56
N VAL A 136 -1.45 11.18 -9.05
CA VAL A 136 -1.27 9.78 -8.62
C VAL A 136 -2.18 8.92 -9.50
N PHE A 137 -1.56 7.96 -10.18
CA PHE A 137 -2.21 7.02 -11.08
C PHE A 137 -2.03 5.61 -10.53
N VAL A 138 -3.12 4.87 -10.39
CA VAL A 138 -3.09 3.47 -9.96
C VAL A 138 -3.80 2.63 -11.02
N ASN A 139 -3.09 1.71 -11.67
CA ASN A 139 -3.58 0.91 -12.80
C ASN A 139 -4.29 1.79 -13.86
N SER A 140 -3.61 2.85 -14.30
CA SER A 140 -4.09 3.86 -15.26
C SER A 140 -5.25 4.76 -14.80
N ILE A 141 -5.77 4.58 -13.58
CA ILE A 141 -6.82 5.42 -13.00
C ILE A 141 -6.19 6.58 -12.25
N LYS A 142 -6.53 7.83 -12.61
CA LYS A 142 -6.10 9.02 -11.86
C LYS A 142 -6.91 9.14 -10.58
N ILE A 143 -6.25 9.06 -9.43
CA ILE A 143 -6.90 9.19 -8.12
C ILE A 143 -6.67 10.56 -7.48
N ALA A 144 -5.59 11.26 -7.85
CA ALA A 144 -5.28 12.60 -7.38
C ALA A 144 -4.47 13.38 -8.42
#